data_AF-A0A934DL70-F1
#
_entry.id   AF-A0A934DL70-F1
#
_cell.length_a   1.000
_cell.length_b   1.000
_cell.length_c   1.000
_cell.angle_alpha   90.00
_cell.angle_beta   90.00
_cell.angle_gamma   90.00
#
_symmetry.space_group_name_H-M   'P 1'
#
loop_
_entity.id
_entity.type
_entity.pdbx_description
1 polymer ?
#
loop_
_entity_poly.entity_id
_entity_poly.type
_entity_poly.pdbx_seq_one_letter_code
_entity_poly.pdbx_strand_id
1 'polypeptide(L)'
;MADTLRSRLRRPVLAAGLALCLLAPQAAQAAGDDLKLNLCKQVLSRMLCKKISEFGYVGKLDEGVYIVSVFYASKNSEMLCAVTTDGQVIVQDRTWRAMRRVVPYELDSEGRCLVTHYSSPDCPAKGEAKACPPKGPQDAKEQAKETFWNRPVPRILEEEYKAMSGREQNSTAAQPPAEGGEK
;
A
#
# COMPACT_ATOMS: atom_id res chain seq x y z
N MET A 1 35.67 -0.09 78.70
CA MET A 1 34.28 0.20 78.27
C MET A 1 34.37 0.83 76.89
N ALA A 2 33.53 0.36 75.96
CA ALA A 2 33.43 0.68 74.52
C ALA A 2 34.58 0.11 73.65
N ASP A 3 34.38 -1.01 72.93
CA ASP A 3 33.75 -1.14 71.58
C ASP A 3 34.58 -0.38 70.53
N THR A 4 35.04 -0.94 69.40
CA THR A 4 34.21 -1.51 68.34
C THR A 4 35.08 -2.17 67.23
N LEU A 5 34.67 -3.37 66.80
CA LEU A 5 34.72 -4.04 65.48
C LEU A 5 35.82 -3.71 64.43
N ARG A 6 36.61 -4.71 63.99
CA ARG A 6 36.33 -5.64 62.86
C ARG A 6 35.91 -4.95 61.55
N SER A 7 36.73 -5.09 60.50
CA SER A 7 36.42 -5.99 59.37
C SER A 7 37.22 -5.61 58.12
N ARG A 8 38.18 -6.47 57.75
CA ARG A 8 38.66 -6.57 56.37
C ARG A 8 37.57 -7.30 55.58
N LEU A 9 37.13 -6.78 54.44
CA LEU A 9 36.65 -7.62 53.33
C LEU A 9 36.63 -6.87 52.00
N ARG A 10 37.57 -7.28 51.15
CA ARG A 10 37.61 -7.05 49.71
C ARG A 10 36.37 -7.64 49.06
N ARG A 11 35.73 -6.90 48.15
CA ARG A 11 34.88 -7.44 47.08
C ARG A 11 34.96 -6.55 45.84
N PRO A 12 35.55 -7.03 44.73
CA PRO A 12 35.23 -6.56 43.39
C PRO A 12 34.50 -7.69 42.65
N VAL A 13 33.17 -7.68 42.67
CA VAL A 13 32.36 -8.56 41.80
C VAL A 13 31.16 -7.75 41.32
N LEU A 14 31.39 -6.86 40.36
CA LEU A 14 30.36 -6.13 39.63
C LEU A 14 30.86 -5.88 38.21
N ALA A 15 31.00 -6.94 37.41
CA ALA A 15 31.33 -6.82 35.99
C ALA A 15 30.99 -8.10 35.22
N ALA A 16 29.73 -8.56 35.21
CA ALA A 16 29.32 -9.71 34.39
C ALA A 16 27.80 -9.77 34.12
N GLY A 17 27.13 -8.65 33.88
CA GLY A 17 25.66 -8.64 33.74
C GLY A 17 25.08 -7.62 32.76
N LEU A 18 25.83 -7.21 31.73
CA LEU A 18 25.45 -6.11 30.84
C LEU A 18 25.58 -6.46 29.34
N ALA A 19 25.44 -7.74 28.99
CA ALA A 19 25.64 -8.24 27.62
C ALA A 19 24.46 -9.05 27.05
N LEU A 20 23.23 -8.92 27.59
CA LEU A 20 22.08 -9.73 27.16
C LEU A 20 20.79 -8.95 26.82
N CYS A 21 20.89 -7.70 26.37
CA CYS A 21 19.72 -6.90 25.96
C CYS A 21 19.74 -6.39 24.50
N LEU A 22 20.60 -6.91 23.62
CA LEU A 22 20.72 -6.42 22.24
C LEU A 22 19.95 -7.23 21.17
N LEU A 23 19.04 -8.12 21.56
CA LEU A 23 18.08 -8.72 20.63
C LEU A 23 16.72 -8.01 20.71
N ALA A 24 16.71 -6.75 20.28
CA ALA A 24 15.46 -6.12 19.86
C ALA A 24 15.23 -6.46 18.37
N PRO A 25 14.04 -6.92 17.97
CA PRO A 25 13.71 -7.14 16.57
C PRO A 25 13.72 -5.79 15.83
N GLN A 26 14.72 -5.58 14.98
CA GLN A 26 14.74 -4.47 14.01
C GLN A 26 13.79 -4.81 12.85
N ALA A 27 12.48 -4.77 13.11
CA ALA A 27 11.47 -4.77 12.07
C ALA A 27 10.94 -3.34 11.88
N ALA A 28 11.86 -2.42 11.57
CA ALA A 28 11.52 -1.13 11.00
C ALA A 28 12.39 -0.97 9.76
N GLN A 29 12.07 -1.75 8.72
CA GLN A 29 12.65 -1.54 7.40
C GLN A 29 12.40 -0.08 7.05
N ALA A 30 13.49 0.67 6.87
CA ALA A 30 13.45 2.03 6.41
C ALA A 30 12.59 2.06 5.13
N ALA A 31 11.35 2.53 5.26
CA ALA A 31 10.49 2.77 4.13
C ALA A 31 11.29 3.65 3.16
N GLY A 32 11.57 3.12 1.96
CA GLY A 32 12.34 3.84 0.95
C GLY A 32 11.71 5.20 0.66
N ASP A 33 12.51 6.16 0.20
CA ASP A 33 12.05 7.53 -0.05
C ASP A 33 10.82 7.58 -0.97
N ASP A 34 10.74 6.68 -1.96
CA ASP A 34 9.60 6.55 -2.87
C ASP A 34 8.31 6.14 -2.14
N LEU A 35 8.43 5.26 -1.14
CA LEU A 35 7.30 4.79 -0.34
C LEU A 35 6.75 5.92 0.53
N LYS A 36 7.64 6.66 1.19
CA LYS A 36 7.31 7.83 2.00
C LYS A 36 6.70 8.95 1.15
N LEU A 37 7.28 9.21 -0.03
CA LEU A 37 6.74 10.19 -0.98
C LEU A 37 5.35 9.80 -1.49
N ASN A 38 5.13 8.52 -1.81
CA ASN A 38 3.81 8.03 -2.22
C ASN A 38 2.78 8.20 -1.10
N LEU A 39 3.15 7.88 0.15
CA LEU A 39 2.30 8.14 1.32
C LEU A 39 1.94 9.62 1.46
N CYS A 40 2.91 10.52 1.29
CA CYS A 40 2.68 11.96 1.27
C CYS A 40 1.64 12.37 0.22
N LYS A 41 1.76 11.87 -1.02
CA LYS A 41 0.80 12.16 -2.09
C LYS A 41 -0.58 11.59 -1.79
N GLN A 42 -0.66 10.39 -1.20
CA GLN A 42 -1.91 9.78 -0.77
C GLN A 42 -2.61 10.66 0.29
N VAL A 43 -1.90 11.08 1.33
CA VAL A 43 -2.46 11.97 2.37
C VAL A 43 -2.93 13.30 1.76
N LEU A 44 -2.08 13.94 0.96
CA LEU A 44 -2.42 15.21 0.29
C LEU A 44 -3.63 15.09 -0.64
N SER A 45 -3.75 13.97 -1.36
CA SER A 45 -4.90 13.69 -2.24
C SER A 45 -6.23 13.70 -1.47
N ARG A 46 -6.23 13.15 -0.26
CA ARG A 46 -7.40 13.09 0.62
C ARG A 46 -7.65 14.40 1.36
N MET A 47 -6.59 15.16 1.67
CA MET A 47 -6.72 16.48 2.29
C MET A 47 -7.27 17.54 1.32
N LEU A 48 -6.84 17.51 0.05
CA LEU A 48 -7.19 18.52 -0.94
C LEU A 48 -8.25 18.05 -1.95
N CYS A 49 -8.82 16.86 -1.75
CA CYS A 49 -9.78 16.21 -2.65
C CYS A 49 -9.30 16.14 -4.12
N LYS A 50 -8.00 15.89 -4.33
CA LYS A 50 -7.36 15.89 -5.66
C LYS A 50 -6.84 14.52 -6.04
N LYS A 51 -6.63 14.27 -7.33
CA LYS A 51 -6.02 13.02 -7.78
C LYS A 51 -4.52 13.01 -7.51
N ILE A 52 -3.95 11.85 -7.18
CA ILE A 52 -2.52 11.67 -6.92
C ILE A 52 -1.65 12.15 -8.11
N SER A 53 -2.17 12.02 -9.33
CA SER A 53 -1.50 12.48 -10.56
C SER A 53 -1.36 14.01 -10.67
N GLU A 54 -2.12 14.78 -9.89
CA GLU A 54 -2.02 16.25 -9.87
C GLU A 54 -0.87 16.77 -8.97
N PHE A 55 -0.21 15.86 -8.25
CA PHE A 55 0.87 16.20 -7.32
C PHE A 55 2.25 15.99 -7.97
N GLY A 56 2.93 17.11 -8.22
CA GLY A 56 4.30 17.13 -8.70
C GLY A 56 5.30 17.01 -7.55
N TYR A 57 6.33 16.20 -7.74
CA TYR A 57 7.46 16.18 -6.81
C TYR A 57 8.44 17.29 -7.19
N VAL A 58 8.80 18.14 -6.22
CA VAL A 58 9.71 19.27 -6.44
C VAL A 58 11.11 18.94 -5.93
N GLY A 59 11.20 18.34 -4.74
CA GLY A 59 12.48 18.03 -4.13
C GLY A 59 12.36 17.50 -2.72
N LYS A 60 13.50 17.15 -2.12
CA LYS A 60 13.64 16.70 -0.74
C LYS A 60 14.41 17.76 0.04
N LEU A 61 13.90 18.16 1.19
CA LEU A 61 14.52 19.18 2.04
C LEU A 61 15.43 18.55 3.10
N ASP A 62 14.98 17.43 3.67
CA ASP A 62 15.68 16.64 4.68
C ASP A 62 15.21 15.18 4.60
N GLU A 63 15.78 14.29 5.40
CA GLU A 63 15.35 12.90 5.48
C GLU A 63 13.88 12.79 5.87
N GLY A 64 13.08 12.17 5.00
CA GLY A 64 11.63 12.05 5.20
C GLY A 64 10.85 13.34 4.95
N VAL A 65 11.47 14.46 4.56
CA VAL A 65 10.80 15.75 4.29
C VAL A 65 10.81 16.08 2.80
N TYR A 66 9.62 16.11 2.20
CA TYR A 66 9.41 16.28 0.77
C TYR A 66 8.67 17.58 0.46
N ILE A 67 9.03 18.20 -0.65
CA ILE A 67 8.30 19.33 -1.24
C ILE A 67 7.48 18.80 -2.42
N VAL A 68 6.17 19.02 -2.37
CA VAL A 68 5.20 18.57 -3.37
C VAL A 68 4.44 19.79 -3.88
N SER A 69 4.45 20.01 -5.19
CA SER A 69 3.69 21.07 -5.84
C SER A 69 2.29 20.59 -6.22
N VAL A 70 1.29 21.44 -6.03
CA VAL A 70 -0.10 21.18 -6.44
C VAL A 70 -0.76 22.49 -6.85
N PHE A 71 -1.59 22.44 -7.90
CA PHE A 71 -2.46 23.56 -8.25
C PHE A 71 -3.70 23.54 -7.36
N TYR A 72 -3.82 24.48 -6.42
CA TYR A 72 -4.90 24.56 -5.43
C TYR A 72 -5.33 26.00 -5.21
N ALA A 73 -6.64 26.23 -5.06
CA ALA A 73 -7.23 27.57 -4.86
C ALA A 73 -6.77 28.60 -5.92
N SER A 74 -6.78 28.20 -7.20
CA SER A 74 -6.41 29.03 -8.36
C SER A 74 -4.95 29.49 -8.41
N LYS A 75 -4.05 28.86 -7.64
CA LYS A 75 -2.61 29.12 -7.67
C LYS A 75 -1.80 27.83 -7.57
N ASN A 76 -0.54 27.88 -8.01
CA ASN A 76 0.42 26.83 -7.69
C ASN A 76 0.87 27.01 -6.25
N SER A 77 0.61 26.00 -5.42
CA SER A 77 1.04 25.93 -4.03
C SER A 77 2.08 24.83 -3.85
N GLU A 78 3.03 25.06 -2.96
CA GLU A 78 4.00 24.06 -2.54
C GLU A 78 3.65 23.59 -1.12
N MET A 79 3.51 22.28 -0.98
CA MET A 79 3.24 21.62 0.29
C MET A 79 4.51 20.93 0.76
N LEU A 80 4.86 21.17 2.01
CA LEU A 80 5.83 20.38 2.75
C LEU A 80 5.14 19.18 3.35
N CYS A 81 5.69 17.99 3.14
CA CYS A 81 5.22 16.76 3.74
C CYS A 81 6.38 16.02 4.38
N ALA A 82 6.32 15.85 5.70
CA ALA A 82 7.30 15.10 6.48
C ALA A 82 6.69 13.77 6.92
N VAL A 83 7.37 12.67 6.63
CA VAL A 83 7.04 11.33 7.13
C VAL A 83 8.04 10.98 8.23
N THR A 84 7.57 11.03 9.48
CA THR A 84 8.40 10.72 10.65
C THR A 84 8.47 9.21 10.85
N THR A 85 9.55 8.75 11.48
CA THR A 85 9.70 7.35 11.89
C THR A 85 8.69 6.93 12.96
N ASP A 86 8.10 7.89 13.66
CA ASP A 86 7.15 7.68 14.76
C ASP A 86 5.71 7.43 14.29
N GLY A 87 5.51 7.11 13.01
CA GLY A 87 4.17 6.80 12.49
C GLY A 87 3.31 8.03 12.18
N GLN A 88 3.92 9.17 11.84
CA GLN A 88 3.17 10.39 11.55
C GLN A 88 3.56 11.01 10.20
N VAL A 89 2.55 11.47 9.48
CA VAL A 89 2.69 12.34 8.32
C VAL A 89 2.31 13.75 8.72
N ILE A 90 3.25 14.67 8.62
CA ILE A 90 3.05 16.09 8.91
C ILE A 90 2.99 16.83 7.59
N VAL A 91 1.84 17.42 7.29
CA VAL A 91 1.62 18.25 6.12
C VAL A 91 1.57 19.71 6.53
N GLN A 92 2.33 20.54 5.83
CA GLN A 92 2.35 21.99 6.02
C GLN A 92 2.38 22.71 4.67
N ASP A 93 1.60 23.77 4.50
CA ASP A 93 1.75 24.64 3.33
C ASP A 93 3.01 25.51 3.49
N ARG A 94 3.88 25.53 2.48
CA ARG A 94 5.12 26.32 2.49
C ARG A 94 4.84 27.82 2.37
N THR A 95 3.79 28.18 1.64
CA THR A 95 3.36 29.56 1.40
C THR A 95 2.41 30.08 2.48
N TRP A 96 1.67 29.19 3.16
CA TRP A 96 0.64 29.55 4.15
C TRP A 96 0.85 28.84 5.50
N ARG A 97 1.40 29.54 6.50
CA ARG A 97 1.78 28.93 7.80
C ARG A 97 0.63 28.33 8.62
N ALA A 98 -0.62 28.70 8.36
CA ALA A 98 -1.75 28.28 9.21
C ALA A 98 -2.19 26.82 9.00
N MET A 99 -1.86 26.19 7.86
CA MET A 99 -2.30 24.82 7.59
C MET A 99 -1.20 23.84 7.96
N ARG A 100 -1.15 23.43 9.25
CA ARG A 100 -0.37 22.27 9.70
C ARG A 100 -1.32 21.15 10.09
N ARG A 101 -1.19 19.99 9.48
CA ARG A 101 -1.95 18.78 9.80
C ARG A 101 -1.00 17.64 10.12
N VAL A 102 -1.37 16.87 11.13
CA VAL A 102 -0.64 15.67 11.53
C VAL A 102 -1.59 14.51 11.35
N VAL A 103 -1.16 13.52 10.59
CA VAL A 103 -1.96 12.37 10.21
C VAL A 103 -1.20 11.11 10.62
N PRO A 104 -1.76 10.27 11.51
CA PRO A 104 -1.11 9.03 11.88
C PRO A 104 -1.12 8.03 10.72
N TYR A 105 -0.08 7.21 10.65
CA TYR A 105 -0.02 6.06 9.76
C TYR A 105 0.48 4.83 10.52
N GLU A 106 0.08 3.67 10.05
CA GLU A 106 0.48 2.38 10.57
C GLU A 106 1.09 1.53 9.45
N LEU A 107 1.84 0.51 9.83
CA LEU A 107 2.27 -0.53 8.90
C LEU A 107 1.14 -1.55 8.76
N ASP A 108 0.92 -2.00 7.52
CA ASP A 108 -0.02 -3.10 7.25
C ASP A 108 0.37 -4.36 8.03
N SER A 109 -0.57 -5.28 8.19
CA SER A 109 -0.40 -6.60 8.83
C SER A 109 0.81 -7.40 8.30
N GLU A 110 1.16 -7.22 7.04
CA GLU A 110 2.33 -7.85 6.39
C GLU A 110 3.63 -7.04 6.52
N GLY A 111 3.58 -5.84 7.11
CA GLY A 111 4.72 -4.94 7.28
C GLY A 111 5.23 -4.29 5.99
N ARG A 112 4.54 -4.47 4.86
CA ARG A 112 5.03 -4.03 3.53
C ARG A 112 4.54 -2.66 3.12
N CYS A 113 3.35 -2.26 3.56
CA CYS A 113 2.70 -1.03 3.12
C CYS A 113 2.48 -0.08 4.29
N LEU A 114 2.54 1.22 4.00
CA LEU A 114 2.16 2.28 4.92
C LEU A 114 0.69 2.61 4.70
N VAL A 115 -0.06 2.67 5.79
CA VAL A 115 -1.50 2.71 5.79
C VAL A 115 -1.96 3.88 6.65
N THR A 116 -2.90 4.68 6.16
CA THR A 116 -3.44 5.81 6.92
C THR A 116 -4.94 5.96 6.74
N HIS A 117 -5.61 6.22 7.85
CA HIS A 117 -7.05 6.45 7.92
C HIS A 117 -7.34 7.95 8.00
N TYR A 118 -7.05 8.66 6.91
CA TYR A 118 -7.42 10.06 6.78
C TYR A 118 -8.60 10.23 5.83
N SER A 119 -9.68 10.82 6.33
CA SER A 119 -10.86 11.18 5.54
C SER A 119 -11.26 12.62 5.85
N SER A 120 -11.45 13.43 4.82
CA SER A 120 -12.10 14.74 4.93
C SER A 120 -13.60 14.56 4.68
N PRO A 121 -14.49 15.20 5.46
CA PRO A 121 -15.94 15.09 5.24
C PRO A 121 -16.37 15.64 3.88
N ASP A 122 -15.62 16.61 3.35
CA ASP A 122 -15.92 17.30 2.10
C ASP A 122 -15.41 16.55 0.86
N CYS A 123 -14.59 15.52 1.03
CA CYS A 123 -14.06 14.75 -0.09
C CYS A 123 -14.91 13.51 -0.38
N PRO A 124 -15.25 13.23 -1.66
CA PRO A 124 -15.93 11.99 -2.04
C PRO A 124 -15.03 10.75 -1.90
N ALA A 125 -13.71 10.95 -1.87
CA ALA A 125 -12.74 9.89 -1.65
C ALA A 125 -12.77 9.44 -0.18
N LYS A 126 -13.61 8.43 0.10
CA LYS A 126 -13.70 7.73 1.39
C LYS A 126 -12.80 6.49 1.40
N GLY A 127 -12.41 6.04 2.57
CA GLY A 127 -11.59 4.84 2.75
C GLY A 127 -10.11 5.12 3.00
N GLU A 128 -9.41 4.04 3.29
CA GLU A 128 -7.99 4.02 3.66
C GLU A 128 -7.07 4.48 2.53
N ALA A 129 -6.03 5.22 2.88
CA ALA A 129 -4.93 5.56 1.98
C ALA A 129 -3.78 4.60 2.25
N LYS A 130 -3.39 3.84 1.22
CA LYS A 130 -2.34 2.81 1.30
C LYS A 130 -1.23 3.13 0.31
N ALA A 131 0.01 3.19 0.80
CA ALA A 131 1.22 3.32 0.00
C ALA A 131 2.01 2.01 0.13
N CYS A 132 2.21 1.32 -0.99
CA CYS A 132 2.98 0.09 -1.06
C CYS A 132 4.22 0.31 -1.93
N PRO A 133 5.31 -0.46 -1.69
CA PRO A 133 6.44 -0.49 -2.61
C PRO A 133 5.98 -0.87 -4.03
N PRO A 134 6.70 -0.44 -5.07
CA PRO A 134 6.40 -0.84 -6.43
C PRO A 134 6.38 -2.37 -6.52
N LYS A 135 5.38 -2.91 -7.21
CA LYS A 135 5.21 -4.35 -7.40
C LYS A 135 6.49 -4.94 -7.96
N GLY A 136 6.98 -6.01 -7.33
CA GLY A 136 8.19 -6.67 -7.75
C GLY A 136 8.01 -7.39 -9.10
N PRO A 137 9.09 -7.84 -9.74
CA PRO A 137 9.02 -8.63 -10.96
C PRO A 137 8.26 -9.96 -10.78
N GLN A 138 8.15 -10.48 -9.55
CA GLN A 138 7.33 -11.64 -9.22
C GLN A 138 5.83 -11.31 -9.23
N ASP A 139 5.42 -10.20 -8.60
CA ASP A 139 4.03 -9.74 -8.60
C ASP A 139 3.53 -9.38 -10.01
N ALA A 140 4.41 -8.84 -10.85
CA ALA A 140 4.11 -8.55 -12.26
C ALA A 140 3.84 -9.83 -13.07
N LYS A 141 4.61 -10.90 -12.81
CA LYS A 141 4.38 -12.22 -13.44
C LYS A 141 3.10 -12.87 -12.96
N GLU A 142 2.76 -12.71 -11.68
CA GLU A 142 1.55 -13.26 -11.10
C GLU A 142 0.30 -12.54 -11.63
N GLN A 143 0.32 -11.21 -11.70
CA GLN A 143 -0.74 -10.45 -12.38
C GLN A 143 -0.83 -10.76 -13.87
N ALA A 144 0.29 -10.96 -14.57
CA ALA A 144 0.25 -11.36 -15.97
C ALA A 144 -0.42 -12.74 -16.13
N LYS A 145 -0.20 -13.67 -15.21
CA LYS A 145 -0.89 -14.97 -15.18
C LYS A 145 -2.38 -14.82 -14.90
N GLU A 146 -2.77 -14.06 -13.88
CA GLU A 146 -4.19 -13.81 -13.59
C GLU A 146 -4.89 -13.11 -14.76
N THR A 147 -4.26 -12.10 -15.34
CA THR A 147 -4.77 -11.37 -16.51
C THR A 147 -4.84 -12.28 -17.73
N PHE A 148 -3.93 -13.24 -17.88
CA PHE A 148 -3.95 -14.24 -18.95
C PHE A 148 -5.12 -15.20 -18.83
N TRP A 149 -5.43 -15.68 -17.62
CA TRP A 149 -6.56 -16.58 -17.38
C TRP A 149 -7.92 -15.88 -17.46
N ASN A 150 -7.97 -14.58 -17.17
CA ASN A 150 -9.19 -13.77 -17.25
C ASN A 150 -9.35 -13.03 -18.58
N ARG A 151 -8.65 -13.44 -19.65
CA ARG A 151 -8.85 -12.83 -20.97
C ARG A 151 -10.24 -13.17 -21.50
N PRO A 152 -11.02 -12.19 -21.98
CA PRO A 152 -12.28 -12.48 -22.64
C PRO A 152 -12.03 -13.40 -23.84
N VAL A 153 -12.94 -14.35 -24.05
CA VAL A 153 -12.86 -15.30 -25.16
C VAL A 153 -12.79 -14.50 -26.47
N PRO A 154 -11.83 -14.81 -27.37
CA PRO A 154 -11.75 -14.14 -28.65
C PRO A 154 -13.07 -14.25 -29.42
N ARG A 155 -13.55 -13.13 -29.98
CA ARG A 155 -14.85 -13.05 -30.68
C ARG A 155 -15.03 -14.06 -31.81
N ILE A 156 -13.92 -14.46 -32.44
CA ILE A 156 -13.91 -15.46 -33.52
C ILE A 156 -14.38 -16.83 -33.00
N LEU A 157 -14.03 -17.18 -31.76
CA LEU A 157 -14.48 -18.41 -31.12
C LEU A 157 -15.93 -18.31 -30.64
N GLU A 158 -16.44 -17.13 -30.28
CA GLU A 158 -17.83 -16.96 -29.84
C GLU A 158 -18.84 -17.20 -30.97
N GLU A 159 -18.51 -16.82 -32.21
CA GLU A 159 -19.33 -17.06 -33.39
C GLU A 159 -19.39 -18.55 -33.74
N GLU A 160 -18.25 -19.25 -33.67
CA GLU A 160 -18.19 -20.70 -33.88
C GLU A 160 -18.85 -21.49 -32.73
N TYR A 161 -18.67 -21.07 -31.47
CA TYR A 161 -19.33 -21.70 -30.32
C TYR A 161 -20.85 -21.57 -30.39
N LYS A 162 -21.37 -20.39 -30.77
CA LYS A 162 -22.81 -20.18 -31.01
C LYS A 162 -23.33 -21.00 -32.19
N ALA A 163 -22.53 -21.13 -33.25
CA ALA A 163 -22.88 -21.95 -34.41
C ALA A 163 -22.90 -23.46 -34.07
N MET A 164 -22.05 -23.93 -33.15
CA MET A 164 -22.03 -25.31 -32.68
C MET A 164 -23.15 -25.60 -31.67
N SER A 165 -23.40 -24.72 -30.70
CA SER A 165 -24.47 -24.89 -29.71
C SER A 165 -25.87 -24.88 -30.32
N GLY A 166 -26.04 -24.24 -31.50
CA GLY A 166 -27.29 -24.29 -32.27
C GLY A 166 -27.49 -25.57 -33.07
N ARG A 167 -26.46 -26.40 -33.26
CA ARG A 167 -26.50 -27.63 -34.08
C ARG A 167 -26.77 -28.89 -33.26
N GLU A 168 -26.46 -28.91 -31.97
CA GLU A 168 -26.69 -30.07 -31.11
C GLU A 168 -28.17 -30.32 -30.75
N GLN A 169 -29.08 -29.34 -30.93
CA GLN A 169 -30.51 -29.57 -30.68
C GLN A 169 -31.24 -30.34 -31.80
N ASN A 170 -30.61 -30.56 -32.96
CA ASN A 170 -31.27 -31.19 -34.11
C ASN A 170 -30.71 -32.58 -34.49
N SER A 171 -29.79 -33.14 -33.69
CA SER A 171 -29.15 -34.44 -33.97
C SER A 171 -29.73 -35.62 -33.16
N THR A 172 -30.79 -35.39 -32.38
CA THR A 172 -31.53 -36.46 -31.64
C THR A 172 -32.97 -36.57 -32.11
N ALA A 173 -33.24 -36.34 -33.40
CA ALA A 173 -34.50 -36.75 -34.02
C ALA A 173 -34.34 -38.17 -34.56
N ALA A 174 -35.02 -39.13 -33.92
CA ALA A 174 -35.07 -40.51 -34.34
C ALA A 174 -35.45 -40.63 -35.83
N GLN A 175 -34.74 -41.50 -36.57
CA GLN A 175 -35.14 -41.88 -37.91
C GLN A 175 -36.51 -42.58 -37.85
N PRO A 176 -37.49 -42.20 -38.71
CA PRO A 176 -38.75 -42.93 -38.80
C PRO A 176 -38.51 -44.31 -39.45
N PRO A 177 -39.25 -45.36 -39.03
CA PRO A 177 -39.09 -46.70 -39.59
C PRO A 177 -39.52 -46.73 -41.05
N ALA A 178 -38.77 -47.47 -41.87
CA ALA A 178 -39.07 -47.73 -43.27
C ALA A 178 -40.34 -48.58 -43.39
N GLU A 179 -41.42 -48.01 -43.95
CA GLU A 179 -42.52 -48.78 -44.53
C GLU A 179 -42.04 -49.43 -45.83
N GLY A 180 -41.85 -50.75 -45.80
CA GLY A 180 -41.76 -51.60 -46.99
C GLY A 180 -43.03 -52.44 -47.08
N GLY A 181 -43.87 -52.13 -48.06
CA GLY A 181 -45.14 -52.82 -48.31
C GLY A 181 -45.02 -54.10 -49.16
N GLU A 182 -46.12 -54.85 -49.10
CA GLU A 182 -46.71 -55.67 -50.17
C GLU A 182 -46.06 -57.03 -50.52
N LYS A 183 -46.71 -58.12 -50.06
CA LYS A 183 -47.43 -59.07 -50.94
C LYS A 183 -48.41 -59.94 -50.17
#